data_AF-A0A365N3B8-F1
#
_entry.id   AF-A0A365N3B8-F1
#
_cell.length_a   1.000
_cell.length_b   1.000
_cell.length_c   1.000
_cell.angle_alpha   90.00
_cell.angle_beta   90.00
_cell.angle_gamma   90.00
#
_symmetry.space_group_name_H-M   'P 1'
#
loop_
_entity.id
_entity.type
_entity.pdbx_description
1 polymer ?
#
loop_
_entity_poly.entity_id
_entity_poly.type
_entity_poly.pdbx_seq_one_letter_code
_entity_poly.pdbx_strand_id
1 'polypeptide(L)'
;MSTANGVAGWAQLRQQARQLETQTETLFHTYSQFSTASNVPPKPTEEERETERKLEELLEKRETVNGQLTRLLDSEPNLASSASKQNNLSLLRRKLTGHQRDLARLRSTLQQARDRANLLTNVRSDIDEYRQNNPEAAEADYMLEERNRIDNSNNMADSVLSQAYAVNDNFNLQRETLASINRRITHAASQVPGINTLIGRISAKKRRDGIIMGSFVAFCFIVFFLFS
;
A
#
# COMPACT_ATOMS: atom_id res chain seq x y z
N MET A 1 -15.16 -8.25 -32.67
CA MET A 1 -15.22 -6.95 -31.97
C MET A 1 -15.64 -7.06 -30.49
N SER A 2 -16.16 -8.20 -30.01
CA SER A 2 -16.52 -8.44 -28.59
C SER A 2 -15.32 -8.57 -27.64
N THR A 3 -14.18 -9.09 -28.12
CA THR A 3 -13.00 -9.42 -27.30
C THR A 3 -12.25 -8.22 -26.74
N ALA A 4 -12.31 -7.05 -27.40
CA ALA A 4 -11.67 -5.82 -26.92
C ALA A 4 -12.40 -5.22 -25.72
N ASN A 5 -13.73 -5.37 -25.65
CA ASN A 5 -14.55 -4.81 -24.58
C ASN A 5 -14.34 -5.51 -23.23
N GLY A 6 -14.17 -6.83 -23.22
CA GLY A 6 -13.94 -7.58 -21.97
C GLY A 6 -12.58 -7.26 -21.31
N VAL A 7 -11.53 -7.06 -22.13
CA VAL A 7 -10.19 -6.72 -21.61
C VAL A 7 -10.15 -5.28 -21.08
N ALA A 8 -10.79 -4.33 -21.76
CA ALA A 8 -10.93 -2.95 -21.30
C ALA A 8 -11.77 -2.86 -20.01
N GLY A 9 -12.91 -3.57 -19.95
CA GLY A 9 -13.75 -3.64 -18.75
C GLY A 9 -13.03 -4.25 -17.55
N TRP A 10 -12.23 -5.30 -17.77
CA TRP A 10 -11.40 -5.89 -16.72
C TRP A 10 -10.37 -4.89 -16.17
N ALA A 11 -9.70 -4.15 -17.05
CA ALA A 11 -8.72 -3.14 -16.65
C ALA A 11 -9.36 -2.04 -15.80
N GLN A 12 -10.54 -1.56 -16.20
CA GLN A 12 -11.29 -0.54 -15.47
C GLN A 12 -11.74 -1.02 -14.09
N LEU A 13 -12.35 -2.21 -13.99
CA LEU A 13 -12.78 -2.78 -12.71
C LEU A 13 -11.60 -3.05 -11.77
N ARG A 14 -10.47 -3.51 -12.31
CA ARG A 14 -9.24 -3.71 -11.53
C ARG A 14 -8.68 -2.38 -11.01
N GLN A 15 -8.70 -1.32 -11.83
CA GLN A 15 -8.27 0.00 -11.39
C GLN A 15 -9.17 0.53 -10.28
N GLN A 16 -10.49 0.38 -10.42
CA GLN A 16 -11.46 0.73 -9.39
C GLN A 16 -11.23 -0.06 -8.10
N ALA A 17 -11.01 -1.37 -8.18
CA ALA A 17 -10.72 -2.21 -7.01
C ALA A 17 -9.47 -1.75 -6.25
N ARG A 18 -8.42 -1.35 -6.97
CA ARG A 18 -7.18 -0.80 -6.38
C ARG A 18 -7.40 0.55 -5.71
N GLN A 19 -8.17 1.44 -6.34
CA GLN A 19 -8.50 2.74 -5.74
C GLN A 19 -9.28 2.57 -4.44
N LEU A 20 -10.30 1.70 -4.43
CA LEU A 20 -11.06 1.37 -3.22
C LEU A 20 -10.19 0.72 -2.15
N GLU A 21 -9.23 -0.12 -2.53
CA GLU A 21 -8.25 -0.72 -1.61
C GLU A 21 -7.39 0.35 -0.93
N THR A 22 -6.80 1.29 -1.69
CA THR A 22 -6.01 2.38 -1.11
C THR A 22 -6.85 3.26 -0.18
N GLN A 23 -8.09 3.59 -0.55
CA GLN A 23 -9.00 4.34 0.33
C GLN A 23 -9.30 3.56 1.62
N THR A 24 -9.51 2.25 1.51
CA THR A 24 -9.73 1.38 2.67
C THR A 24 -8.52 1.39 3.61
N GLU A 25 -7.31 1.25 3.08
CA GLU A 25 -6.06 1.29 3.86
C GLU A 25 -5.89 2.64 4.59
N THR A 26 -6.18 3.75 3.93
CA THR A 26 -6.10 5.07 4.57
C THR A 26 -7.09 5.22 5.73
N LEU A 27 -8.32 4.72 5.58
CA LEU A 27 -9.31 4.75 6.66
C LEU A 27 -8.97 3.78 7.78
N PHE A 28 -8.35 2.62 7.49
CA PHE A 28 -7.86 1.72 8.54
C PHE A 28 -6.78 2.37 9.39
N HIS A 29 -5.87 3.13 8.77
CA HIS A 29 -4.88 3.90 9.52
C HIS A 29 -5.56 4.89 10.47
N THR A 30 -6.52 5.68 9.98
CA THR A 30 -7.30 6.60 10.83
C THR A 30 -8.06 5.85 11.94
N TYR A 31 -8.73 4.74 11.61
CA TYR A 31 -9.53 3.99 12.58
C TYR A 31 -8.65 3.36 13.68
N SER A 32 -7.46 2.85 13.30
CA SER A 32 -6.51 2.30 14.27
C SER A 32 -6.00 3.34 15.27
N GLN A 33 -5.92 4.62 14.89
CA GLN A 33 -5.46 5.70 15.76
C GLN A 33 -6.39 5.91 16.97
N PHE A 34 -7.70 5.63 16.83
CA PHE A 34 -8.64 5.69 17.95
C PHE A 34 -8.32 4.67 19.05
N SER A 35 -7.72 3.52 18.70
CA SER A 35 -7.32 2.49 19.66
C SER A 35 -5.99 2.77 20.35
N THR A 36 -5.11 3.56 19.72
CA THR A 36 -3.79 3.91 20.24
C THR A 36 -3.77 5.25 20.98
N ALA A 37 -4.88 5.99 20.98
CA ALA A 37 -4.99 7.24 21.71
C ALA A 37 -4.80 7.00 23.21
N SER A 38 -3.93 7.79 23.85
CA SER A 38 -3.59 7.66 25.29
C SER A 38 -4.80 7.81 26.22
N ASN A 39 -5.89 8.40 25.74
CA ASN A 39 -7.17 8.49 26.43
C ASN A 39 -8.28 8.07 25.47
N VAL A 40 -8.64 6.79 25.50
CA VAL A 40 -9.77 6.27 24.72
C VAL A 40 -11.06 6.74 25.38
N PRO A 41 -11.90 7.54 24.70
CA PRO A 41 -13.12 8.05 25.31
C PRO A 41 -14.07 6.91 25.66
N PRO A 42 -14.81 7.03 26.78
CA PRO A 42 -15.68 5.97 27.30
C PRO A 42 -16.86 5.65 26.37
N LYS A 43 -17.20 6.59 25.48
CA LYS A 43 -18.20 6.41 24.41
C LYS A 43 -17.51 6.59 23.05
N PRO A 44 -17.90 5.83 22.02
CA PRO A 44 -17.44 6.06 20.66
C PRO A 44 -17.69 7.50 20.25
N THR A 45 -16.66 8.16 19.71
CA THR A 45 -16.82 9.51 19.16
C THR A 45 -17.63 9.44 17.86
N GLU A 46 -18.25 10.56 17.48
CA GLU A 46 -19.00 10.62 16.22
C GLU A 46 -18.06 10.38 15.02
N GLU A 47 -16.83 10.87 15.10
CA GLU A 47 -15.80 10.65 14.07
C GLU A 47 -15.41 9.17 13.94
N GLU A 48 -15.33 8.45 15.05
CA GLU A 48 -15.05 7.01 15.04
C GLU A 48 -16.21 6.23 14.39
N ARG A 49 -17.44 6.53 14.77
CA ARG A 49 -18.62 5.88 14.17
C ARG A 49 -18.72 6.16 12.67
N GLU A 50 -18.43 7.39 12.27
CA GLU A 50 -18.47 7.79 10.88
C GLU A 50 -17.35 7.14 10.07
N THR A 51 -16.14 7.01 10.63
CA THR A 51 -15.02 6.31 9.97
C THR A 51 -15.28 4.81 9.86
N GLU A 52 -15.87 4.21 10.89
CA GLU A 52 -16.29 2.82 10.89
C GLU A 52 -17.36 2.53 9.83
N ARG A 53 -18.39 3.38 9.76
CA ARG A 53 -19.44 3.30 8.73
C ARG A 53 -18.84 3.40 7.32
N LYS A 54 -17.93 4.35 7.09
CA LYS A 54 -17.23 4.50 5.80
C LYS A 54 -16.39 3.27 5.46
N LEU A 55 -15.75 2.63 6.45
CA LEU A 55 -15.02 1.38 6.25
C LEU A 55 -15.95 0.24 5.81
N GLU A 56 -17.10 0.08 6.47
CA GLU A 56 -18.10 -0.93 6.07
C GLU A 56 -18.61 -0.68 4.64
N GLU A 57 -18.97 0.55 4.31
CA GLU A 57 -19.42 0.93 2.96
C GLU A 57 -18.35 0.66 1.89
N LEU A 58 -17.07 0.94 2.16
CA LEU A 58 -15.99 0.64 1.23
C LEU A 58 -15.76 -0.87 1.07
N LEU A 59 -15.87 -1.65 2.15
CA LEU A 59 -15.73 -3.10 2.09
C LEU A 59 -16.86 -3.72 1.25
N GLU A 60 -18.09 -3.25 1.42
CA GLU A 60 -19.25 -3.69 0.60
C GLU A 60 -19.08 -3.32 -0.88
N LYS A 61 -18.62 -2.10 -1.17
CA LYS A 61 -18.30 -1.67 -2.55
C LYS A 61 -17.21 -2.55 -3.16
N ARG A 62 -16.17 -2.90 -2.40
CA ARG A 62 -15.09 -3.80 -2.86
C ARG A 62 -15.59 -5.22 -3.10
N GLU A 63 -16.50 -5.71 -2.27
CA GLU A 63 -17.17 -7.00 -2.49
C GLU A 63 -17.95 -7.01 -3.80
N THR A 64 -18.72 -5.94 -4.05
CA THR A 64 -19.47 -5.76 -5.30
C THR A 64 -18.56 -5.76 -6.53
N VAL A 65 -17.46 -4.98 -6.51
CA VAL A 65 -16.48 -4.94 -7.62
C VAL A 65 -15.78 -6.28 -7.81
N ASN A 66 -15.41 -6.98 -6.72
CA ASN A 66 -14.87 -8.34 -6.81
C ASN A 66 -15.88 -9.31 -7.42
N GLY A 67 -17.16 -9.17 -7.10
CA GLY A 67 -18.26 -9.93 -7.73
C GLY A 67 -18.37 -9.66 -9.23
N GLN A 68 -18.26 -8.39 -9.65
CA GLN A 68 -18.26 -8.02 -11.07
C GLN A 68 -17.04 -8.57 -11.82
N LEU A 69 -15.84 -8.49 -11.24
CA LEU A 69 -14.63 -9.10 -11.79
C LEU A 69 -14.79 -10.62 -11.94
N THR A 70 -15.41 -11.27 -10.96
CA THR A 70 -15.69 -12.72 -11.02
C THR A 70 -16.58 -13.06 -12.21
N ARG A 71 -17.75 -12.40 -12.33
CA ARG A 71 -18.69 -12.63 -13.41
C ARG A 71 -18.05 -12.38 -14.78
N LEU A 72 -17.24 -11.33 -14.90
CA LEU A 72 -16.53 -11.00 -16.14
C LEU A 72 -15.50 -12.08 -16.51
N LEU A 73 -14.83 -12.67 -15.52
CA LEU A 73 -13.89 -13.76 -15.74
C LEU A 73 -14.60 -15.05 -16.17
N ASP A 74 -15.77 -15.33 -15.58
CA ASP A 74 -16.57 -16.51 -15.89
C ASP A 74 -17.28 -16.40 -17.26
N SER A 75 -17.67 -15.19 -17.68
CA SER A 75 -18.38 -14.96 -18.95
C SER A 75 -17.47 -14.96 -20.19
N GLU A 76 -16.18 -14.72 -20.01
CA GLU A 76 -15.22 -14.55 -21.11
C GLU A 76 -14.12 -15.63 -21.08
N PRO A 77 -14.23 -16.70 -21.89
CA PRO A 77 -13.29 -17.84 -21.84
C PRO A 77 -11.83 -17.45 -22.14
N ASN A 78 -11.61 -16.37 -22.89
CA ASN A 78 -10.28 -15.81 -23.17
C ASN A 78 -9.68 -15.04 -21.97
N LEU A 79 -10.50 -14.51 -21.07
CA LEU A 79 -10.04 -13.95 -19.80
C LEU A 79 -9.86 -15.05 -18.75
N ALA A 80 -10.75 -16.04 -18.75
CA ALA A 80 -10.69 -17.22 -17.88
C ALA A 80 -9.38 -18.00 -18.07
N SER A 81 -8.89 -18.16 -19.30
CA SER A 81 -7.64 -18.90 -19.57
C SER A 81 -6.37 -18.20 -19.05
N SER A 82 -6.46 -16.93 -18.63
CA SER A 82 -5.32 -16.17 -18.12
C SER A 82 -5.10 -16.42 -16.62
N ALA A 83 -4.13 -17.28 -16.30
CA ALA A 83 -3.71 -17.55 -14.91
C ALA A 83 -3.35 -16.28 -14.12
N SER A 84 -2.77 -15.27 -14.77
CA SER A 84 -2.44 -13.99 -14.14
C SER A 84 -3.67 -13.22 -13.66
N LYS A 85 -4.76 -13.23 -14.43
CA LYS A 85 -6.02 -12.55 -14.06
C LYS A 85 -6.74 -13.27 -12.93
N GLN A 86 -6.77 -14.60 -12.97
CA GLN A 86 -7.28 -15.43 -11.87
C GLN A 86 -6.52 -15.18 -10.56
N ASN A 87 -5.18 -15.18 -10.62
CA ASN A 87 -4.34 -14.88 -9.47
C ASN A 87 -4.58 -13.46 -8.93
N ASN A 88 -4.80 -12.48 -9.80
CA ASN A 88 -5.10 -11.13 -9.34
C ASN A 88 -6.43 -11.06 -8.59
N LEU A 89 -7.48 -11.72 -9.09
CA LEU A 89 -8.78 -11.78 -8.42
C LEU A 89 -8.69 -12.51 -7.07
N SER A 90 -7.95 -13.63 -7.01
CA SER A 90 -7.76 -14.36 -5.76
C SER A 90 -7.03 -13.52 -4.71
N LEU A 91 -6.04 -12.71 -5.11
CA LEU A 91 -5.38 -11.75 -4.24
C LEU A 91 -6.31 -10.64 -3.75
N LEU A 92 -7.13 -10.06 -4.63
CA LEU A 92 -8.11 -9.02 -4.26
C LEU A 92 -9.14 -9.54 -3.23
N ARG A 93 -9.64 -10.77 -3.43
CA ARG A 93 -10.54 -11.43 -2.47
C ARG A 93 -9.85 -11.70 -1.14
N ARG A 94 -8.62 -12.24 -1.17
CA ARG A 94 -7.85 -12.52 0.05
C ARG A 94 -7.62 -11.24 0.86
N LYS A 95 -7.26 -10.14 0.21
CA LYS A 95 -7.10 -8.83 0.86
C LYS A 95 -8.41 -8.33 1.46
N LEU A 96 -9.53 -8.44 0.74
CA LEU A 96 -10.84 -8.05 1.25
C LEU A 96 -11.20 -8.84 2.53
N THR A 97 -11.06 -10.16 2.51
CA THR A 97 -11.31 -11.00 3.69
C THR A 97 -10.36 -10.69 4.84
N GLY A 98 -9.10 -10.37 4.54
CA GLY A 98 -8.14 -9.87 5.52
C GLY A 98 -8.65 -8.61 6.21
N HIS A 99 -9.01 -7.60 5.43
CA HIS A 99 -9.51 -6.32 5.95
C HIS A 99 -10.81 -6.47 6.76
N GLN A 100 -11.72 -7.36 6.36
CA GLN A 100 -12.93 -7.65 7.14
C GLN A 100 -12.61 -8.21 8.53
N ARG A 101 -11.63 -9.13 8.63
CA ARG A 101 -11.15 -9.66 9.91
C ARG A 101 -10.44 -8.59 10.73
N ASP A 102 -9.65 -7.75 10.09
CA ASP A 102 -8.92 -6.68 10.76
C ASP A 102 -9.87 -5.62 11.34
N LEU A 103 -10.98 -5.30 10.64
CA LEU A 103 -12.04 -4.45 11.19
C LEU A 103 -12.64 -5.05 12.46
N ALA A 104 -13.01 -6.34 12.42
CA ALA A 104 -13.57 -7.03 13.59
C ALA A 104 -12.58 -7.07 14.76
N ARG A 105 -11.28 -7.27 14.48
CA ARG A 105 -10.23 -7.22 15.50
C ARG A 105 -10.07 -5.84 16.09
N LEU A 106 -10.01 -4.79 15.26
CA LEU A 106 -9.88 -3.41 15.73
C LEU A 106 -11.06 -2.99 16.60
N ARG A 107 -12.29 -3.36 16.23
CA ARG A 107 -13.48 -3.18 17.06
C ARG A 107 -13.32 -3.80 18.45
N SER A 108 -12.88 -5.06 18.50
CA SER A 108 -12.66 -5.76 19.76
C SER A 108 -11.55 -5.11 20.60
N THR A 109 -10.44 -4.72 19.98
CA THR A 109 -9.34 -4.05 20.67
C THR A 109 -9.79 -2.71 21.24
N LEU A 110 -10.56 -1.95 20.48
CA LEU A 110 -11.07 -0.65 20.92
C LEU A 110 -12.07 -0.79 22.07
N GLN A 111 -12.94 -1.80 22.02
CA GLN A 111 -13.84 -2.11 23.12
C GLN A 111 -13.07 -2.50 24.39
N GLN A 112 -12.07 -3.36 24.28
CA GLN A 112 -11.22 -3.74 25.41
C GLN A 112 -10.46 -2.54 25.98
N ALA A 113 -9.98 -1.64 25.13
CA ALA A 113 -9.31 -0.41 25.56
C ALA A 113 -10.26 0.51 26.35
N ARG A 114 -11.53 0.62 25.91
CA ARG A 114 -12.57 1.34 26.67
C ARG A 114 -12.90 0.69 27.99
N ASP A 115 -13.09 -0.62 28.00
CA ASP A 115 -13.41 -1.35 29.23
C ASP A 115 -12.29 -1.16 30.26
N ARG A 116 -11.03 -1.23 29.81
CA ARG A 116 -9.85 -0.91 30.63
C ARG A 116 -9.85 0.54 31.11
N ALA A 117 -10.14 1.52 30.24
CA ALA A 117 -10.18 2.93 30.63
C ALA A 117 -11.27 3.20 31.67
N ASN A 118 -12.45 2.59 31.52
CA ASN A 118 -13.55 2.70 32.48
C ASN A 118 -13.19 2.11 33.85
N LEU A 119 -12.56 0.93 33.89
CA LEU A 119 -12.09 0.32 35.13
C LEU A 119 -11.02 1.16 35.82
N LEU A 120 -10.05 1.69 35.05
CA LEU A 120 -8.98 2.53 35.58
C LEU A 120 -9.47 3.88 36.10
N THR A 121 -10.60 4.40 35.60
CA THR A 121 -11.15 5.68 36.07
C THR A 121 -11.68 5.54 37.50
N ASN A 122 -12.40 4.46 37.80
CA ASN A 122 -12.90 4.19 39.14
C ASN A 122 -11.75 3.91 40.12
N VAL A 123 -10.78 3.09 39.71
CA VAL A 123 -9.61 2.77 40.53
C VAL A 123 -8.73 4.01 40.80
N ARG A 124 -8.59 4.91 39.82
CA ARG A 124 -7.87 6.18 40.03
C ARG A 124 -8.54 7.07 41.05
N SER A 125 -9.88 7.17 41.02
CA SER A 125 -10.64 7.91 42.04
C SER A 125 -10.32 7.40 43.44
N ASP A 126 -10.40 6.08 43.65
CA ASP A 126 -10.16 5.46 44.96
C ASP A 126 -8.69 5.60 45.40
N ILE A 127 -7.74 5.47 44.47
CA ILE A 127 -6.30 5.66 44.74
C ILE A 127 -6.00 7.12 45.08
N ASP A 128 -6.59 8.08 44.37
CA ASP A 128 -6.38 9.51 44.61
C ASP A 128 -6.95 9.92 45.97
N GLU A 129 -8.12 9.38 46.35
CA GLU A 129 -8.68 9.54 47.71
C GLU A 129 -7.79 8.91 48.78
N TYR A 130 -7.27 7.70 48.55
CA TYR A 130 -6.33 7.05 49.47
C TYR A 130 -5.02 7.84 49.62
N ARG A 131 -4.48 8.35 48.51
CA ARG A 131 -3.24 9.17 48.50
C ARG A 131 -3.43 10.50 49.22
N GLN A 132 -4.61 11.13 49.11
CA GLN A 132 -4.93 12.35 49.86
C GLN A 132 -5.00 12.09 51.38
N ASN A 133 -5.47 10.91 51.78
CA ASN A 133 -5.54 10.52 53.19
C ASN A 133 -4.19 10.07 53.77
N ASN A 134 -3.24 9.65 52.94
CA ASN A 134 -1.93 9.12 53.34
C ASN A 134 -0.76 9.70 52.51
N PRO A 135 -0.31 10.94 52.79
CA PRO A 135 0.68 11.65 51.98
C PRO A 135 2.08 11.00 51.95
N GLU A 136 2.54 10.40 53.06
CA GLU A 136 3.85 9.70 53.09
C GLU A 136 3.86 8.45 52.18
N ALA A 137 2.76 7.71 52.13
CA ALA A 137 2.63 6.55 51.24
C ALA A 137 2.54 6.98 49.77
N ALA A 138 1.89 8.11 49.50
CA ALA A 138 1.80 8.67 48.16
C ALA A 138 3.17 9.09 47.58
N GLU A 139 4.05 9.65 48.41
CA GLU A 139 5.42 10.01 48.01
C GLU A 139 6.27 8.77 47.69
N ALA A 140 6.18 7.72 48.51
CA ALA A 140 6.88 6.47 48.27
C ALA A 140 6.42 5.78 46.97
N ASP A 141 5.10 5.72 46.73
CA ASP A 141 4.52 5.19 45.49
C ASP A 141 4.95 6.00 44.26
N TYR A 142 4.99 7.33 44.37
CA TYR A 142 5.47 8.21 43.30
C TYR A 142 6.92 7.89 42.93
N MET A 143 7.81 7.74 43.92
CA MET A 143 9.22 7.39 43.68
C MET A 143 9.37 6.01 43.01
N LEU A 144 8.54 5.03 43.39
CA LEU A 144 8.53 3.70 42.75
C LEU A 144 8.01 3.77 41.32
N GLU A 145 6.95 4.53 41.06
CA GLU A 145 6.43 4.71 39.69
C GLU A 145 7.44 5.46 38.80
N GLU A 146 8.17 6.44 39.35
CA GLU A 146 9.22 7.15 38.63
C GLU A 146 10.36 6.20 38.23
N ARG A 147 10.77 5.30 39.14
CA ARG A 147 11.74 4.25 38.80
C ARG A 147 11.24 3.35 37.67
N ASN A 148 9.98 2.91 37.73
CA ASN A 148 9.38 2.10 36.67
C ASN A 148 9.32 2.85 35.33
N ARG A 149 9.04 4.16 35.33
CA ARG A 149 9.06 5.01 34.13
C ARG A 149 10.47 5.10 33.54
N ILE A 150 11.49 5.29 34.37
CA ILE A 150 12.89 5.31 33.95
C ILE A 150 13.28 3.96 33.34
N ASP A 151 12.97 2.84 34.01
CA ASP A 151 13.31 1.50 33.52
C ASP A 151 12.61 1.20 32.19
N ASN A 152 11.33 1.57 32.04
CA ASN A 152 10.60 1.44 30.78
C ASN A 152 11.18 2.34 29.66
N SER A 153 11.61 3.56 30.00
CA SER A 153 12.24 4.48 29.05
C SER A 153 13.58 3.92 28.56
N ASN A 154 14.39 3.34 29.45
CA ASN A 154 15.64 2.66 29.09
C ASN A 154 15.38 1.47 28.16
N ASN A 155 14.41 0.60 28.49
CA ASN A 155 14.05 -0.53 27.63
C ASN A 155 13.59 -0.09 26.23
N MET A 156 12.85 1.02 26.14
CA MET A 156 12.43 1.59 24.86
C MET A 156 13.63 2.12 24.06
N ALA A 157 14.57 2.81 24.72
CA ALA A 157 15.81 3.26 24.08
C ALA A 157 16.61 2.08 23.52
N ASP A 158 16.73 0.99 24.29
CA ASP A 158 17.39 -0.24 23.85
C ASP A 158 16.69 -0.89 22.64
N SER A 159 15.35 -0.90 22.63
CA SER A 159 14.58 -1.39 21.48
C SER A 159 14.80 -0.54 20.24
N VAL A 160 14.87 0.79 20.38
CA VAL A 160 15.12 1.71 19.26
C VAL A 160 16.56 1.51 18.73
N LEU A 161 17.54 1.35 19.62
CA LEU A 161 18.92 1.04 19.25
C LEU A 161 19.00 -0.29 18.50
N SER A 162 18.37 -1.35 19.03
CA SER A 162 18.30 -2.65 18.38
C SER A 162 17.66 -2.57 16.98
N GLN A 163 16.56 -1.84 16.85
CA GLN A 163 15.91 -1.61 15.56
C GLN A 163 16.81 -0.84 14.59
N ALA A 164 17.53 0.18 15.06
CA ALA A 164 18.49 0.92 14.25
C ALA A 164 19.64 0.03 13.74
N TYR A 165 20.16 -0.86 14.58
CA TYR A 165 21.15 -1.88 14.16
C TYR A 165 20.58 -2.83 13.10
N ALA A 166 19.36 -3.33 13.30
CA ALA A 166 18.70 -4.20 12.33
C ALA A 166 18.47 -3.49 10.99
N VAL A 167 18.11 -2.20 11.00
CA VAL A 167 17.95 -1.39 9.78
C VAL A 167 19.28 -1.17 9.08
N ASN A 168 20.37 -0.91 9.82
CA ASN A 168 21.71 -0.77 9.26
C ASN A 168 22.15 -2.05 8.55
N ASP A 169 21.94 -3.21 9.19
CA ASP A 169 22.25 -4.51 8.61
C ASP A 169 21.40 -4.80 7.36
N ASN A 170 20.10 -4.51 7.40
CA ASN A 170 19.22 -4.59 6.23
C ASN A 170 19.68 -3.68 5.08
N PHE A 171 20.20 -2.47 5.34
CA PHE A 171 20.76 -1.62 4.30
C PHE A 171 22.04 -2.20 3.69
N ASN A 172 22.89 -2.85 4.49
CA ASN A 172 24.08 -3.54 3.98
C ASN A 172 23.68 -4.72 3.07
N LEU A 173 22.72 -5.53 3.49
CA LEU A 173 22.18 -6.64 2.69
C LEU A 173 21.50 -6.14 1.40
N GLN A 174 20.75 -5.05 1.47
CA GLN A 174 20.13 -4.42 0.30
C GLN A 174 21.18 -3.88 -0.68
N ARG A 175 22.27 -3.28 -0.18
CA ARG A 175 23.40 -2.82 -1.01
C ARG A 175 24.05 -3.98 -1.76
N GLU A 176 24.28 -5.11 -1.09
CA GLU A 176 24.81 -6.32 -1.73
C GLU A 176 23.84 -6.85 -2.81
N THR A 177 22.55 -6.87 -2.49
CA THR A 177 21.50 -7.29 -3.43
C THR A 177 21.48 -6.39 -4.67
N LEU A 178 21.54 -5.06 -4.52
CA LEU A 178 21.61 -4.10 -5.63
C LEU A 178 22.88 -4.28 -6.46
N ALA A 179 24.02 -4.54 -5.83
CA ALA A 179 25.26 -4.86 -6.54
C ALA A 179 25.11 -6.16 -7.35
N SER A 180 24.46 -7.17 -6.80
CA SER A 180 24.17 -8.43 -7.52
C SER A 180 23.23 -8.22 -8.71
N ILE A 181 22.21 -7.36 -8.55
CA ILE A 181 21.29 -6.99 -9.62
C ILE A 181 22.03 -6.24 -10.73
N ASN A 182 22.89 -5.28 -10.38
CA ASN A 182 23.70 -4.54 -11.35
C ASN A 182 24.62 -5.48 -12.14
N ARG A 183 25.28 -6.43 -11.46
CA ARG A 183 26.09 -7.48 -12.12
C ARG A 183 25.24 -8.32 -13.08
N ARG A 184 24.04 -8.76 -12.67
CA ARG A 184 23.13 -9.53 -13.52
C ARG A 184 22.59 -8.73 -14.71
N ILE A 185 22.26 -7.45 -14.52
CA ILE A 185 21.82 -6.55 -15.60
C ILE A 185 22.96 -6.35 -16.60
N THR A 186 24.17 -6.09 -16.12
CA THR A 186 25.36 -5.93 -16.97
C THR A 186 25.65 -7.22 -17.73
N HIS A 187 25.52 -8.38 -17.08
CA HIS A 187 25.70 -9.68 -17.72
C HIS A 187 24.61 -9.97 -18.77
N ALA A 188 23.34 -9.70 -18.46
CA ALA A 188 22.23 -9.81 -19.40
C ALA A 188 22.41 -8.86 -20.60
N ALA A 189 22.83 -7.62 -20.37
CA ALA A 189 23.15 -6.68 -21.45
C ALA A 189 24.28 -7.20 -22.36
N SER A 190 25.28 -7.89 -21.78
CA SER A 190 26.35 -8.54 -22.56
C SER A 190 25.92 -9.80 -23.31
N GLN A 191 24.83 -10.46 -22.87
CA GLN A 191 24.25 -11.68 -23.45
C GLN A 191 23.06 -11.44 -24.38
N VAL A 192 22.65 -10.18 -24.60
CA VAL A 192 21.73 -9.81 -25.70
C VAL A 192 22.56 -9.26 -26.87
N PRO A 193 23.24 -10.11 -27.66
CA PRO A 193 23.85 -9.68 -28.90
C PRO A 193 22.74 -9.28 -29.88
N GLY A 194 22.77 -8.05 -30.36
CA GLY A 194 21.89 -7.61 -31.46
C GLY A 194 21.07 -6.35 -31.22
N ILE A 195 21.11 -5.73 -30.03
CA ILE A 195 20.51 -4.39 -29.84
C ILE A 195 21.20 -3.37 -30.75
N ASN A 196 22.53 -3.44 -30.88
CA ASN A 196 23.30 -2.54 -31.75
C ASN A 196 22.96 -2.74 -33.25
N THR A 197 22.69 -3.98 -33.68
CA THR A 197 22.29 -4.28 -35.06
C THR A 197 20.83 -3.90 -35.33
N LEU A 198 19.92 -4.04 -34.36
CA LEU A 198 18.54 -3.58 -34.46
C LEU A 198 18.46 -2.04 -34.54
N ILE A 199 19.20 -1.33 -33.69
CA ILE A 199 19.33 0.14 -33.75
C ILE A 199 19.92 0.59 -35.08
N GLY A 200 20.95 -0.12 -35.58
CA GLY A 200 21.54 0.13 -36.90
C GLY A 200 20.55 -0.04 -38.05
N ARG A 201 19.72 -1.10 -38.02
CA ARG A 201 18.69 -1.34 -39.05
C ARG A 201 17.59 -0.28 -39.05
N ILE A 202 17.19 0.21 -37.88
CA ILE A 202 16.19 1.30 -37.75
C ILE A 202 16.75 2.61 -38.30
N SER A 203 18.00 2.96 -37.97
CA SER A 203 18.67 4.16 -38.47
C SER A 203 18.87 4.13 -40.00
N ALA A 204 19.26 2.98 -40.55
CA ALA A 204 19.43 2.79 -41.99
C ALA A 204 18.13 2.99 -42.78
N LYS A 205 16.99 2.49 -42.26
CA LYS A 205 15.68 2.71 -42.89
C LYS A 205 15.30 4.19 -42.91
N LYS A 206 15.48 4.90 -41.79
CA LYS A 206 15.16 6.33 -41.69
C LYS A 206 16.00 7.19 -42.64
N ARG A 207 17.29 6.85 -42.83
CA ARG A 207 18.17 7.54 -43.78
C ARG A 207 17.72 7.33 -45.24
N ARG A 208 17.29 6.11 -45.60
CA ARG A 208 16.79 5.83 -46.94
C ARG A 208 15.50 6.60 -47.24
N ASP A 209 14.57 6.63 -46.30
CA ASP A 209 13.31 7.37 -46.46
C ASP A 209 13.56 8.89 -46.60
N GLY A 210 14.55 9.43 -45.89
CA GLY A 210 14.99 10.83 -46.04
C GLY A 210 15.59 11.15 -47.41
N ILE A 211 16.40 10.24 -47.97
CA ILE A 211 16.97 10.41 -49.32
C ILE A 211 15.86 10.38 -50.39
N ILE A 212 14.90 9.46 -50.27
CA ILE A 212 13.77 9.36 -51.20
C ILE A 212 12.95 10.66 -51.18
N MET A 213 12.56 11.12 -49.98
CA MET A 213 11.80 12.36 -49.85
C MET A 213 12.58 13.59 -50.36
N GLY A 214 13.87 13.68 -50.06
CA GLY A 214 14.73 14.76 -50.57
C GLY A 214 14.84 14.77 -52.09
N SER A 215 15.01 13.59 -52.70
CA SER A 215 15.08 13.46 -54.17
C SER A 215 13.77 13.83 -54.86
N PHE A 216 12.63 13.47 -54.25
CA PHE A 216 11.30 13.80 -54.77
C PHE A 216 11.07 15.32 -54.75
N VAL A 217 11.41 15.98 -53.64
CA VAL A 217 11.30 17.44 -53.52
C VAL A 217 12.20 18.15 -54.53
N ALA A 218 13.46 17.73 -54.67
CA ALA A 218 14.38 18.31 -55.64
C ALA A 218 13.88 18.14 -57.10
N PHE A 219 13.35 16.97 -57.44
CA PHE A 219 12.76 16.71 -58.75
C PHE A 219 11.56 17.63 -59.03
N CYS A 220 10.65 17.78 -58.06
CA CYS A 220 9.51 18.69 -58.19
C CYS A 220 9.95 20.14 -58.43
N PHE A 221 11.01 20.61 -57.74
CA PHE A 221 11.55 21.96 -57.96
C PHE A 221 12.14 22.14 -59.37
N ILE A 222 12.86 21.14 -59.89
CA ILE A 222 13.44 21.21 -61.24
C ILE A 222 12.34 21.25 -62.31
N VAL A 223 11.32 20.40 -62.18
CA VAL A 223 10.18 20.38 -63.12
C VAL A 223 9.43 21.71 -63.06
N PHE A 224 9.18 22.25 -61.87
CA PHE A 224 8.54 23.56 -61.72
C PHE A 224 9.34 24.68 -62.38
N PHE A 225 10.66 24.67 -62.26
CA PHE A 225 11.54 25.68 -62.88
C PHE A 225 11.63 25.56 -64.41
N LEU A 226 11.48 24.35 -64.97
CA LEU A 226 11.51 24.13 -66.42
C LEU A 226 10.19 24.43 -67.13
N PHE A 227 9.06 24.32 -66.43
CA PHE A 227 7.72 24.57 -66.97
C PHE A 227 7.12 25.92 -66.56
N SER A 228 7.89 26.76 -65.86
CA SER A 228 7.60 28.17 -65.56
C SER A 228 8.48 29.09 -66.40
#